data_AF-A0A2S1QZF4-F1
#
_entry.id   AF-A0A2S1QZF4-F1
#
_cell.length_a   1.000
_cell.length_b   1.000
_cell.length_c   1.000
_cell.angle_alpha   90.00
_cell.angle_beta   90.00
_cell.angle_gamma   90.00
#
_symmetry.space_group_name_H-M   'P 1'
#
loop_
_entity.id
_entity.type
_entity.pdbx_description
1 polymer ?
#
loop_
_entity_poly.entity_id
_entity_poly.type
_entity_poly.pdbx_seq_one_letter_code
_entity_poly.pdbx_strand_id
1 'polypeptide(L)'
;MKKTTFSMQRIIRIITLFIIALSLPAKAQDAAKAKALLDQVSAKVKSYENITIDFKYSVSNPKQNLNQESKGTVVQKGNQYVLNFMGMTRIFDGKKVYNIVPEDEEITISKYDDQKSDELTPSKMLTFFNSGYKYSWDILQKIKGRKIQYIKLNPLNAKDPTKEILIGVDTQTKHIFNYIRTEKDGTKMVITINSFKTNQPLSKNHFTFTESKYPNYYINRLD
;
A
#
# COMPACT_ATOMS: atom_id res chain seq x y z
N MET A 1 -58.28 -34.61 -8.60
CA MET A 1 -56.91 -34.27 -8.13
C MET A 1 -55.88 -35.14 -8.84
N LYS A 2 -55.08 -34.60 -9.79
CA LYS A 2 -53.98 -35.35 -10.43
C LYS A 2 -52.80 -35.40 -9.46
N LYS A 3 -52.44 -36.60 -8.97
CA LYS A 3 -51.22 -36.81 -8.18
C LYS A 3 -50.02 -36.75 -9.12
N THR A 4 -49.25 -35.67 -9.04
CA THR A 4 -47.97 -35.53 -9.74
C THR A 4 -46.94 -36.43 -9.05
N THR A 5 -46.73 -37.63 -9.58
CA THR A 5 -45.61 -38.50 -9.18
C THR A 5 -44.33 -37.98 -9.81
N PHE A 6 -43.49 -37.31 -9.01
CA PHE A 6 -42.14 -36.98 -9.45
C PHE A 6 -41.34 -38.28 -9.55
N SER A 7 -40.86 -38.62 -10.76
CA SER A 7 -40.04 -39.83 -10.92
C SER A 7 -38.75 -39.67 -10.11
N MET A 8 -38.35 -40.74 -9.40
CA MET A 8 -37.16 -40.74 -8.53
C MET A 8 -35.89 -40.28 -9.29
N GLN A 9 -35.85 -40.51 -10.60
CA GLN A 9 -34.79 -40.02 -11.49
C GLN A 9 -34.77 -38.49 -11.67
N ARG A 10 -35.93 -37.82 -11.67
CA ARG A 10 -36.00 -36.34 -11.71
C ARG A 10 -35.53 -35.73 -10.40
N ILE A 11 -35.86 -36.35 -9.27
CA ILE A 11 -35.41 -35.92 -7.94
C ILE A 11 -33.88 -36.07 -7.85
N ILE A 12 -33.33 -37.21 -8.28
CA ILE A 12 -31.88 -37.44 -8.31
C ILE A 12 -31.18 -36.40 -9.20
N ARG A 13 -31.70 -36.12 -10.41
CA ARG A 13 -31.12 -35.09 -11.30
C ARG A 13 -31.12 -33.69 -10.68
N ILE A 14 -32.18 -33.30 -9.97
CA ILE A 14 -32.26 -32.00 -9.29
C ILE A 14 -31.27 -31.94 -8.12
N ILE A 15 -31.13 -33.01 -7.34
CA ILE A 15 -30.17 -33.09 -6.24
C ILE A 15 -28.72 -33.04 -6.77
N THR A 16 -28.40 -33.74 -7.86
CA THR A 16 -27.07 -33.68 -8.49
C THR A 16 -26.76 -32.27 -9.00
N LEU A 17 -27.74 -31.58 -9.62
CA LEU A 17 -27.58 -30.20 -10.09
C LEU A 17 -27.37 -29.22 -8.90
N PHE A 18 -28.03 -29.47 -7.78
CA PHE A 18 -27.90 -28.67 -6.56
C PHE A 18 -26.53 -28.87 -5.88
N ILE A 19 -26.02 -30.11 -5.82
CA ILE A 19 -24.69 -30.42 -5.27
C ILE A 19 -23.57 -29.79 -6.12
N ILE A 20 -23.72 -29.78 -7.45
CA ILE A 20 -22.76 -29.11 -8.35
C ILE A 20 -22.82 -27.57 -8.14
N ALA A 21 -24.01 -26.99 -7.95
CA ALA A 21 -24.16 -25.55 -7.68
C ALA A 21 -23.61 -25.11 -6.31
N LEU A 22 -23.57 -26.00 -5.30
CA LEU A 22 -22.98 -25.76 -3.98
C LEU A 22 -21.44 -25.81 -3.97
N SER A 23 -20.82 -26.31 -5.04
CA SER A 23 -19.36 -26.35 -5.19
C SER A 23 -18.77 -25.05 -5.78
N LEU A 24 -19.43 -23.91 -5.57
CA LEU A 24 -18.80 -22.61 -5.81
C LEU A 24 -17.50 -22.55 -4.99
N PRO A 25 -16.35 -22.23 -5.61
CA PRO A 25 -15.07 -22.33 -4.94
C PRO A 25 -15.02 -21.31 -3.80
N ALA A 26 -14.92 -21.77 -2.55
CA ALA A 26 -14.74 -20.93 -1.35
C ALA A 26 -13.63 -19.86 -1.52
N LYS A 27 -12.66 -20.11 -2.40
CA LYS A 27 -11.58 -19.17 -2.74
C LYS A 27 -12.05 -17.87 -3.42
N ALA A 28 -13.16 -17.89 -4.16
CA ALA A 28 -13.69 -16.68 -4.79
C ALA A 28 -14.27 -15.71 -3.75
N GLN A 29 -14.87 -16.24 -2.68
CA GLN A 29 -15.40 -15.46 -1.57
C GLN A 29 -14.29 -14.79 -0.77
N ASP A 30 -13.18 -15.50 -0.52
CA ASP A 30 -12.02 -14.96 0.20
C ASP A 30 -11.32 -13.83 -0.57
N ALA A 31 -11.17 -13.98 -1.89
CA ALA A 31 -10.58 -12.94 -2.74
C ALA A 31 -11.45 -11.66 -2.75
N ALA A 32 -12.78 -11.80 -2.87
CA ALA A 32 -13.70 -10.67 -2.82
C ALA A 32 -13.66 -9.96 -1.45
N LYS A 33 -13.63 -10.73 -0.36
CA LYS A 33 -13.52 -10.21 1.01
C LYS A 33 -12.20 -9.47 1.22
N ALA A 34 -11.09 -10.02 0.74
CA ALA A 34 -9.77 -9.40 0.82
C ALA A 34 -9.73 -8.06 0.09
N LYS A 35 -10.25 -8.04 -1.15
CA LYS A 35 -10.36 -6.80 -1.92
C LYS A 35 -11.25 -5.78 -1.20
N ALA A 36 -12.40 -6.19 -0.66
CA ALA A 36 -13.31 -5.30 0.06
C ALA A 36 -12.65 -4.65 1.28
N LEU A 37 -11.81 -5.38 2.04
CA LEU A 37 -11.06 -4.80 3.14
C LEU A 37 -10.07 -3.73 2.66
N LEU A 38 -9.34 -3.99 1.57
CA LEU A 38 -8.40 -3.04 0.98
C LEU A 38 -9.10 -1.82 0.37
N ASP A 39 -10.29 -2.00 -0.20
CA ASP A 39 -11.13 -0.90 -0.68
C ASP A 39 -11.56 0.00 0.49
N GLN A 40 -11.90 -0.58 1.65
CA GLN A 40 -12.18 0.17 2.88
C GLN A 40 -10.96 0.96 3.39
N VAL A 41 -9.77 0.36 3.34
CA VAL A 41 -8.51 1.07 3.68
C VAL A 41 -8.35 2.28 2.77
N SER A 42 -8.48 2.09 1.45
CA SER A 42 -8.35 3.16 0.46
C SER A 42 -9.38 4.27 0.68
N ALA A 43 -10.64 3.91 0.92
CA ALA A 43 -11.71 4.86 1.21
C ALA A 43 -11.43 5.67 2.49
N LYS A 44 -10.88 5.02 3.52
CA LYS A 44 -10.52 5.67 4.77
C LYS A 44 -9.37 6.66 4.59
N VAL A 45 -8.33 6.28 3.84
CA VAL A 45 -7.20 7.19 3.52
C VAL A 45 -7.70 8.42 2.77
N LYS A 46 -8.58 8.23 1.77
CA LYS A 46 -9.15 9.32 0.97
C LYS A 46 -10.08 10.27 1.73
N SER A 47 -10.62 9.85 2.87
CA SER A 47 -11.55 10.69 3.64
C SER A 47 -10.86 11.64 4.61
N TYR A 48 -9.56 11.49 4.82
CA TYR A 48 -8.79 12.41 5.66
C TYR A 48 -8.39 13.66 4.87
N GLU A 49 -8.45 14.82 5.52
CA GLU A 49 -7.93 16.06 4.98
C GLU A 49 -6.40 15.99 4.82
N ASN A 50 -5.74 15.46 5.85
CA ASN A 50 -4.32 15.19 5.82
C ASN A 50 -3.97 13.97 6.68
N ILE A 51 -2.80 13.40 6.40
CA ILE A 51 -2.23 12.28 7.14
C ILE A 51 -0.78 12.60 7.51
N THR A 52 -0.38 12.14 8.69
CA THR A 52 1.02 12.16 9.15
C THR A 52 1.38 10.76 9.60
N ILE A 53 2.44 10.20 9.04
CA ILE A 53 2.87 8.83 9.26
C ILE A 53 4.34 8.83 9.64
N ASP A 54 4.66 8.16 10.75
CA ASP A 54 6.03 7.77 11.08
C ASP A 54 6.17 6.27 10.79
N PHE A 55 7.21 5.90 10.05
CA PHE A 55 7.42 4.52 9.64
C PHE A 55 8.86 4.06 9.84
N LYS A 56 9.00 2.74 9.98
CA LYS A 56 10.28 2.04 9.91
C LYS A 56 10.33 1.26 8.61
N TYR A 57 11.43 1.36 7.90
CA TYR A 57 11.76 0.56 6.73
C TYR A 57 12.88 -0.42 7.09
N SER A 58 12.81 -1.64 6.55
CA SER A 58 13.93 -2.58 6.57
C SER A 58 14.00 -3.34 5.26
N VAL A 59 15.21 -3.59 4.78
CA VAL A 59 15.48 -4.48 3.65
C VAL A 59 16.49 -5.53 4.06
N SER A 60 16.23 -6.78 3.69
CA SER A 60 17.12 -7.90 4.00
C SER A 60 17.17 -8.90 2.87
N ASN A 61 18.36 -9.40 2.56
CA ASN A 61 18.59 -10.58 1.74
C ASN A 61 19.80 -11.34 2.29
N PRO A 62 19.60 -12.46 3.01
CA PRO A 62 20.69 -13.24 3.59
C PRO A 62 21.70 -13.75 2.57
N LYS A 63 21.27 -14.05 1.33
CA LYS A 63 22.15 -14.55 0.26
C LYS A 63 23.12 -13.49 -0.26
N GLN A 64 22.74 -12.22 -0.12
CA GLN A 64 23.53 -11.07 -0.57
C GLN A 64 24.20 -10.33 0.61
N ASN A 65 24.13 -10.89 1.83
CA ASN A 65 24.56 -10.23 3.07
C ASN A 65 23.96 -8.82 3.24
N LEU A 66 22.74 -8.60 2.74
CA LEU A 66 22.03 -7.34 2.84
C LEU A 66 21.17 -7.36 4.10
N ASN A 67 21.38 -6.39 4.98
CA ASN A 67 20.48 -6.11 6.09
C ASN A 67 20.60 -4.63 6.48
N GLN A 68 19.58 -3.85 6.16
CA GLN A 68 19.56 -2.41 6.41
C GLN A 68 18.21 -2.00 6.97
N GLU A 69 18.22 -0.98 7.82
CA GLU A 69 17.03 -0.36 8.38
C GLU A 69 17.11 1.15 8.29
N SER A 70 15.96 1.80 8.11
CA SER A 70 15.85 3.24 8.13
C SER A 70 14.51 3.66 8.74
N LYS A 71 14.41 4.92 9.12
CA LYS A 71 13.16 5.53 9.56
C LYS A 71 12.77 6.62 8.58
N GLY A 72 11.48 6.85 8.47
CA GLY A 72 10.99 7.97 7.69
C GLY A 72 9.71 8.54 8.26
N THR A 73 9.38 9.72 7.78
CA THR A 73 8.14 10.41 8.08
C THR A 73 7.53 10.92 6.80
N VAL A 74 6.19 10.95 6.76
CA VAL A 74 5.48 11.59 5.67
C VAL A 74 4.30 12.38 6.19
N VAL A 75 4.16 13.60 5.68
CA VAL A 75 2.94 14.39 5.80
C VAL A 75 2.34 14.56 4.41
N GLN A 76 1.05 14.30 4.27
CA GLN A 76 0.34 14.43 2.99
C GLN A 76 -0.99 15.16 3.19
N LYS A 77 -1.32 16.08 2.28
CA LYS A 77 -2.62 16.75 2.16
C LYS A 77 -3.03 16.80 0.69
N GLY A 78 -4.13 16.13 0.36
CA GLY A 78 -4.50 15.91 -1.05
C GLY A 78 -3.35 15.23 -1.79
N ASN A 79 -2.85 15.89 -2.83
CA ASN A 79 -1.68 15.42 -3.59
C ASN A 79 -0.34 15.95 -3.05
N GLN A 80 -0.33 17.02 -2.26
CA GLN A 80 0.90 17.60 -1.72
C GLN A 80 1.48 16.70 -0.63
N TYR A 81 2.81 16.62 -0.55
CA TYR A 81 3.47 15.85 0.51
C TYR A 81 4.86 16.39 0.87
N VAL A 82 5.29 16.08 2.10
CA VAL A 82 6.69 16.12 2.52
C VAL A 82 7.05 14.72 3.02
N LEU A 83 8.05 14.10 2.41
CA LEU A 83 8.59 12.80 2.76
C LEU A 83 10.03 12.97 3.22
N ASN A 84 10.33 12.54 4.44
CA ASN A 84 11.70 12.44 4.93
C ASN A 84 12.06 10.96 5.01
N PHE A 85 13.05 10.52 4.26
CA PHE A 85 13.42 9.10 4.21
C PHE A 85 14.86 8.92 3.72
N MET A 86 15.61 8.03 4.37
CA MET A 86 17.00 7.70 4.00
C MET A 86 17.91 8.95 3.86
N GLY A 87 17.79 9.90 4.80
CA GLY A 87 18.58 11.14 4.78
C GLY A 87 18.09 12.18 3.77
N MET A 88 17.15 11.85 2.88
CA MET A 88 16.61 12.76 1.88
C MET A 88 15.29 13.38 2.33
N THR A 89 15.05 14.63 1.91
CA THR A 89 13.74 15.28 2.00
C THR A 89 13.16 15.45 0.61
N ARG A 90 11.97 14.91 0.38
CA ARG A 90 11.22 15.08 -0.86
C ARG A 90 9.95 15.87 -0.59
N ILE A 91 9.80 17.00 -1.27
CA ILE A 91 8.62 17.86 -1.18
C ILE A 91 7.91 17.83 -2.52
N PHE A 92 6.59 17.69 -2.50
CA PHE A 92 5.75 17.96 -3.65
C PHE A 92 4.72 19.02 -3.27
N ASP A 93 4.82 20.18 -3.90
CA ASP A 93 3.96 21.34 -3.61
C ASP A 93 2.64 21.32 -4.41
N GLY A 94 2.40 20.27 -5.20
CA GLY A 94 1.27 20.13 -6.12
C GLY A 94 1.59 20.50 -7.57
N LYS A 95 2.78 21.06 -7.84
CA LYS A 95 3.27 21.43 -9.18
C LYS A 95 4.69 20.93 -9.46
N LYS A 96 5.59 21.08 -8.49
CA LYS A 96 7.01 20.74 -8.58
C LYS A 96 7.41 19.79 -7.48
N VAL A 97 8.32 18.89 -7.82
CA VAL A 97 8.99 18.01 -6.87
C VAL A 97 10.35 18.62 -6.55
N TYR A 98 10.69 18.62 -5.26
CA TYR A 98 11.97 19.07 -4.73
C TYR A 98 12.59 17.90 -3.99
N ASN A 99 13.72 17.40 -4.49
CA ASN A 99 14.53 16.39 -3.81
C ASN A 99 15.73 17.10 -3.19
N ILE A 100 15.83 17.06 -1.87
CA ILE A 100 16.89 17.69 -1.10
C ILE A 100 17.72 16.57 -0.49
N VAL A 101 19.01 16.56 -0.79
CA VAL A 101 20.00 15.60 -0.29
C VAL A 101 21.01 16.37 0.55
N PRO A 102 20.82 16.45 1.88
CA PRO A 102 21.69 17.26 2.73
C PRO A 102 23.15 16.81 2.77
N GLU A 103 23.39 15.50 2.62
CA GLU A 103 24.75 14.92 2.60
C GLU A 103 25.58 15.45 1.42
N ASP A 104 24.94 15.66 0.27
CA ASP A 104 25.57 16.14 -0.95
C ASP A 104 25.44 17.66 -1.14
N GLU A 105 24.76 18.35 -0.21
CA GLU A 105 24.34 19.75 -0.35
C GLU A 105 23.65 20.02 -1.71
N GLU A 106 22.86 19.06 -2.21
CA GLU A 106 22.22 19.14 -3.53
C GLU A 106 20.69 19.23 -3.42
N ILE A 107 20.11 20.04 -4.30
CA ILE A 107 18.66 20.12 -4.53
C ILE A 107 18.36 19.91 -6.01
N THR A 108 17.57 18.90 -6.32
CA THR A 108 16.98 18.75 -7.65
C THR A 108 15.52 19.22 -7.64
N ILE A 109 15.19 20.14 -8.54
CA ILE A 109 13.84 20.67 -8.74
C ILE A 109 13.33 20.22 -10.11
N SER A 110 12.19 19.53 -10.15
CA SER A 110 11.56 19.07 -11.39
C SER A 110 10.07 19.39 -11.43
N LYS A 111 9.50 19.49 -12.63
CA LYS A 111 8.05 19.49 -12.81
C LYS A 111 7.49 18.10 -12.49
N TYR A 112 6.30 18.06 -11.92
CA TYR A 112 5.57 16.81 -11.77
C TYR A 112 5.04 16.34 -13.13
N ASP A 113 5.45 15.15 -13.54
CA ASP A 113 4.98 14.47 -14.75
C ASP A 113 4.14 13.25 -14.31
N ASP A 114 2.84 13.29 -14.59
CA ASP A 114 1.91 12.22 -14.22
C ASP A 114 2.08 10.95 -15.09
N GLN A 115 2.65 11.10 -16.29
CA GLN A 115 2.89 10.02 -17.26
C GLN A 115 4.20 9.28 -16.98
N LYS A 116 5.22 9.95 -16.45
CA LYS A 116 6.52 9.34 -16.05
C LYS A 116 6.51 8.72 -14.65
N SER A 117 5.33 8.46 -14.08
CA SER A 117 5.14 8.29 -12.64
C SER A 117 5.58 6.93 -12.06
N ASP A 118 6.78 6.45 -12.39
CA ASP A 118 7.50 5.44 -11.60
C ASP A 118 7.84 5.94 -10.18
N GLU A 119 7.50 7.19 -9.86
CA GLU A 119 7.62 7.76 -8.53
C GLU A 119 6.68 7.06 -7.53
N LEU A 120 7.27 6.35 -6.56
CA LEU A 120 6.62 5.88 -5.34
C LEU A 120 6.15 7.08 -4.50
N THR A 121 5.00 7.66 -4.85
CA THR A 121 4.39 8.70 -4.02
C THR A 121 3.71 8.08 -2.80
N PRO A 122 3.59 8.83 -1.69
CA PRO A 122 2.85 8.37 -0.51
C PRO A 122 1.41 7.94 -0.84
N SER A 123 0.72 8.69 -1.70
CA SER A 123 -0.62 8.34 -2.19
C SER A 123 -0.64 6.96 -2.87
N LYS A 124 0.32 6.71 -3.77
CA LYS A 124 0.44 5.41 -4.46
C LYS A 124 0.73 4.30 -3.46
N MET A 125 1.62 4.51 -2.49
CA MET A 125 1.92 3.52 -1.45
C MET A 125 0.69 3.11 -0.62
N LEU A 126 -0.26 4.03 -0.44
CA LEU A 126 -1.49 3.76 0.31
C LEU A 126 -2.63 3.18 -0.54
N THR A 127 -2.47 3.05 -1.86
CA THR A 127 -3.54 2.57 -2.76
C THR A 127 -3.10 1.60 -3.86
N PHE A 128 -1.81 1.32 -4.04
CA PHE A 128 -1.28 0.50 -5.16
C PHE A 128 -1.91 -0.89 -5.19
N PHE A 129 -2.31 -1.40 -4.03
CA PHE A 129 -2.87 -2.73 -3.85
C PHE A 129 -4.30 -2.89 -4.39
N ASN A 130 -4.92 -1.88 -5.00
CA ASN A 130 -6.29 -1.98 -5.51
C ASN A 130 -6.42 -2.69 -6.87
N SER A 131 -5.32 -2.84 -7.61
CA SER A 131 -5.30 -3.43 -8.96
C SER A 131 -3.98 -4.13 -9.25
N GLY A 132 -3.96 -5.05 -10.23
CA GLY A 132 -2.73 -5.71 -10.67
C GLY A 132 -2.35 -6.98 -9.88
N TYR A 133 -3.19 -7.42 -8.96
CA TYR A 133 -2.91 -8.56 -8.07
C TYR A 133 -4.07 -9.55 -7.98
N LYS A 134 -3.73 -10.82 -7.69
CA LYS A 134 -4.66 -11.79 -7.09
C LYS A 134 -4.63 -11.62 -5.57
N TYR A 135 -5.81 -11.65 -4.96
CA TYR A 135 -6.00 -11.42 -3.53
C TYR A 135 -6.28 -12.72 -2.79
N SER A 136 -5.71 -12.86 -1.59
CA SER A 136 -6.07 -13.94 -0.66
C SER A 136 -6.27 -13.37 0.75
N TRP A 137 -7.32 -13.82 1.43
CA TRP A 137 -7.53 -13.58 2.86
C TRP A 137 -6.56 -14.47 3.64
N ASP A 138 -5.46 -13.88 4.10
CA ASP A 138 -4.40 -14.61 4.82
C ASP A 138 -4.74 -14.68 6.33
N ILE A 139 -3.71 -14.77 7.17
CA ILE A 139 -3.86 -14.93 8.61
C ILE A 139 -4.32 -13.66 9.35
N LEU A 140 -5.09 -13.87 10.43
CA LEU A 140 -5.35 -12.86 11.45
C LEU A 140 -4.33 -13.02 12.58
N GLN A 141 -3.63 -11.93 12.93
CA GLN A 141 -2.68 -11.91 14.04
C GLN A 141 -3.11 -10.92 15.13
N LYS A 142 -2.84 -11.28 16.39
CA LYS A 142 -2.96 -10.37 17.53
C LYS A 142 -1.58 -9.81 17.85
N ILE A 143 -1.36 -8.52 17.59
CA ILE A 143 -0.07 -7.85 17.80
C ILE A 143 -0.29 -6.70 18.77
N LYS A 144 0.30 -6.80 19.98
CA LYS A 144 0.21 -5.75 21.02
C LYS A 144 -1.24 -5.29 21.29
N GLY A 145 -2.16 -6.26 21.40
CA GLY A 145 -3.60 -5.99 21.63
C GLY A 145 -4.41 -5.63 20.37
N ARG A 146 -3.77 -5.38 19.22
CA ARG A 146 -4.44 -5.06 17.94
C ARG A 146 -4.71 -6.32 17.14
N LYS A 147 -5.85 -6.37 16.43
CA LYS A 147 -6.21 -7.45 15.51
C LYS A 147 -5.82 -7.05 14.08
N ILE A 148 -4.71 -7.60 13.58
CA ILE A 148 -4.14 -7.30 12.27
C ILE A 148 -4.48 -8.45 11.31
N GLN A 149 -5.33 -8.16 10.33
CA GLN A 149 -5.64 -9.09 9.24
C GLN A 149 -4.63 -8.90 8.11
N TYR A 150 -3.93 -9.96 7.73
CA TYR A 150 -3.05 -9.92 6.57
C TYR A 150 -3.83 -10.25 5.30
N ILE A 151 -3.62 -9.44 4.27
CA ILE A 151 -4.06 -9.73 2.91
C ILE A 151 -2.84 -10.02 2.07
N LYS A 152 -2.84 -11.17 1.39
CA LYS A 152 -1.78 -11.58 0.48
C LYS A 152 -2.12 -11.14 -0.95
N LEU A 153 -1.15 -10.53 -1.61
CA LEU A 153 -1.21 -10.09 -2.99
C LEU A 153 -0.16 -10.82 -3.82
N ASN A 154 -0.58 -11.44 -4.91
CA ASN A 154 0.32 -12.03 -5.90
C ASN A 154 0.19 -11.25 -7.21
N PRO A 155 1.28 -10.71 -7.77
CA PRO A 155 1.21 -9.96 -9.02
C PRO A 155 0.58 -10.78 -10.15
N LEU A 156 -0.24 -10.13 -10.97
CA LEU A 156 -0.78 -10.74 -12.20
C LEU A 156 0.27 -10.82 -13.31
N ASN A 157 1.21 -9.87 -13.34
CA ASN A 157 2.29 -9.83 -14.31
C ASN A 157 3.37 -10.85 -13.94
N ALA A 158 3.55 -11.89 -14.76
CA ALA A 158 4.58 -12.91 -14.54
C ALA A 158 6.02 -12.36 -14.58
N LYS A 159 6.25 -11.22 -15.27
CA LYS A 159 7.55 -10.54 -15.34
C LYS A 159 7.86 -9.70 -14.09
N ASP A 160 6.89 -9.48 -13.21
CA ASP A 160 7.11 -8.73 -11.96
C ASP A 160 8.18 -9.46 -11.11
N PRO A 161 9.24 -8.79 -10.63
CA PRO A 161 10.25 -9.40 -9.76
C PRO A 161 9.68 -9.77 -8.38
N THR A 162 8.53 -9.22 -8.01
CA THR A 162 7.81 -9.52 -6.78
C THR A 162 7.27 -10.94 -6.78
N LYS A 163 7.55 -11.68 -5.72
CA LYS A 163 6.95 -13.00 -5.47
C LYS A 163 5.58 -12.84 -4.82
N GLU A 164 5.53 -12.07 -3.72
CA GLU A 164 4.29 -11.78 -3.00
C GLU A 164 4.41 -10.49 -2.19
N ILE A 165 3.26 -9.93 -1.83
CA ILE A 165 3.13 -8.82 -0.90
C ILE A 165 2.13 -9.21 0.19
N LEU A 166 2.42 -8.91 1.44
CA LEU A 166 1.48 -8.98 2.56
C LEU A 166 1.18 -7.57 3.06
N ILE A 167 -0.11 -7.24 3.14
CA ILE A 167 -0.60 -6.00 3.75
C ILE A 167 -1.27 -6.36 5.07
N GLY A 168 -0.66 -5.97 6.19
CA GLY A 168 -1.29 -6.08 7.49
C GLY A 168 -2.24 -4.91 7.69
N VAL A 169 -3.53 -5.17 7.87
CA VAL A 169 -4.57 -4.17 8.11
C VAL A 169 -5.13 -4.30 9.51
N ASP A 170 -5.16 -3.21 10.26
CA ASP A 170 -5.88 -3.16 11.52
C ASP A 170 -7.39 -3.27 11.27
N THR A 171 -7.98 -4.34 11.77
CA THR A 171 -9.40 -4.64 11.54
C THR A 171 -10.35 -3.66 12.22
N GLN A 172 -9.89 -2.88 13.21
CA GLN A 172 -10.71 -1.86 13.86
C GLN A 172 -10.63 -0.54 13.08
N THR A 173 -9.43 0.02 12.93
CA THR A 173 -9.24 1.36 12.35
C THR A 173 -9.24 1.38 10.82
N LYS A 174 -9.04 0.21 10.19
CA LYS A 174 -8.80 0.08 8.74
C LYS A 174 -7.53 0.80 8.28
N HIS A 175 -6.58 1.01 9.18
CA HIS A 175 -5.25 1.52 8.82
C HIS A 175 -4.31 0.38 8.50
N ILE A 176 -3.37 0.64 7.59
CA ILE A 176 -2.27 -0.28 7.33
C ILE A 176 -1.35 -0.29 8.56
N PHE A 177 -1.06 -1.49 9.06
CA PHE A 177 -0.08 -1.72 10.11
C PHE A 177 1.31 -1.89 9.51
N ASN A 178 1.44 -2.73 8.49
CA ASN A 178 2.68 -2.94 7.77
C ASN A 178 2.45 -3.40 6.33
N TYR A 179 3.50 -3.21 5.54
CA TYR A 179 3.66 -3.73 4.19
C TYR A 179 4.89 -4.62 4.19
N ILE A 180 4.78 -5.82 3.63
CA ILE A 180 5.89 -6.77 3.50
C ILE A 180 5.93 -7.20 2.03
N ARG A 181 7.02 -6.93 1.33
CA ARG A 181 7.25 -7.41 -0.04
C ARG A 181 8.40 -8.40 -0.03
N THR A 182 8.15 -9.54 -0.68
CA THR A 182 9.17 -10.56 -0.93
C THR A 182 9.39 -10.64 -2.44
N GLU A 183 10.62 -10.46 -2.88
CA GLU A 183 11.02 -10.62 -4.28
C GLU A 183 11.44 -12.07 -4.56
N LYS A 184 11.49 -12.44 -5.85
CA LYS A 184 11.82 -13.80 -6.31
C LYS A 184 13.24 -14.24 -5.95
N ASP A 185 14.17 -13.30 -5.82
CA ASP A 185 15.55 -13.55 -5.42
C ASP A 185 15.70 -13.79 -3.89
N GLY A 186 14.64 -13.53 -3.12
CA GLY A 186 14.60 -13.64 -1.66
C GLY A 186 14.74 -12.31 -0.93
N THR A 187 14.93 -11.18 -1.64
CA THR A 187 14.95 -9.85 -1.03
C THR A 187 13.62 -9.56 -0.37
N LYS A 188 13.67 -9.20 0.91
CA LYS A 188 12.49 -8.88 1.72
C LYS A 188 12.55 -7.44 2.16
N MET A 189 11.54 -6.66 1.79
CA MET A 189 11.33 -5.30 2.24
C MET A 189 10.14 -5.25 3.19
N VAL A 190 10.28 -4.53 4.29
CA VAL A 190 9.21 -4.32 5.28
C VAL A 190 9.10 -2.83 5.58
N ILE A 191 7.88 -2.30 5.49
CA ILE A 191 7.52 -0.97 6.00
C ILE A 191 6.53 -1.17 7.13
N THR A 192 6.87 -0.72 8.33
CA THR A 192 6.00 -0.79 9.51
C THR A 192 5.58 0.61 9.90
N ILE A 193 4.28 0.81 10.08
CA ILE A 193 3.69 2.08 10.52
C ILE A 193 3.78 2.14 12.04
N ASN A 194 4.59 3.07 12.54
CA ASN A 194 4.78 3.28 13.97
C ASN A 194 3.75 4.26 14.54
N SER A 195 3.38 5.26 13.75
CA SER A 195 2.45 6.32 14.11
C SER A 195 1.61 6.69 12.88
N PHE A 196 0.30 6.86 13.07
CA PHE A 196 -0.63 7.30 12.04
C PHE A 196 -1.57 8.33 12.65
N LYS A 197 -1.41 9.59 12.24
CA LYS A 197 -2.24 10.71 12.68
C LYS A 197 -2.98 11.30 11.50
N THR A 198 -4.16 11.85 11.76
CA THR A 198 -5.04 12.38 10.71
C THR A 198 -5.51 13.77 11.08
N ASN A 199 -5.81 14.56 10.06
CA ASN A 199 -6.43 15.89 10.17
C ASN A 199 -5.71 16.78 11.19
N GLN A 200 -4.38 16.71 11.21
CA GLN A 200 -3.55 17.54 12.08
C GLN A 200 -3.54 18.98 11.53
N PRO A 201 -3.45 20.00 12.39
CA PRO A 201 -3.25 21.36 11.93
C PRO A 201 -1.91 21.46 11.17
N LEU A 202 -1.95 22.02 9.96
CA LEU A 202 -0.77 22.25 9.13
C LEU A 202 -0.54 23.75 8.95
N SER A 203 0.72 24.17 8.98
CA SER A 203 1.10 25.55 8.64
C SER A 203 0.80 25.84 7.16
N LYS A 204 0.52 27.11 6.82
CA LYS A 204 0.28 27.51 5.41
C LYS A 204 1.40 27.13 4.45
N ASN A 205 2.66 27.13 4.94
CA ASN A 205 3.85 26.87 4.15
C ASN A 205 4.40 25.44 4.32
N HIS A 206 3.58 24.50 4.81
CA HIS A 206 4.06 23.15 5.16
C HIS A 206 4.66 22.39 3.97
N PHE A 207 4.08 22.56 2.78
CA PHE A 207 4.51 21.92 1.53
C PHE A 207 5.31 22.87 0.62
N THR A 208 5.80 23.98 1.16
CA THR A 208 6.47 25.02 0.38
C THR A 208 7.97 24.87 0.48
N PHE A 209 8.63 24.67 -0.67
CA PHE A 209 10.07 24.81 -0.77
C PHE A 209 10.47 26.29 -0.64
N THR A 210 11.53 26.57 0.13
CA THR A 210 12.05 27.93 0.32
C THR A 210 13.54 27.93 0.05
N GLU A 211 13.95 28.39 -1.12
CA GLU A 211 15.34 28.36 -1.60
C GLU A 211 16.31 29.09 -0.66
N SER A 212 15.89 30.20 -0.05
CA SER A 212 16.73 30.96 0.90
C SER A 212 17.10 30.20 2.18
N LYS A 213 16.49 29.04 2.46
CA LYS A 213 16.90 28.15 3.54
C LYS A 213 18.14 27.32 3.20
N TYR A 214 18.60 27.35 1.95
CA TYR A 214 19.68 26.51 1.42
C TYR A 214 20.75 27.35 0.69
N PRO A 215 21.41 28.33 1.35
CA PRO A 215 22.28 29.30 0.69
C PRO A 215 23.52 28.70 0.01
N ASN A 216 23.98 27.53 0.45
CA ASN A 216 25.20 26.89 -0.08
C ASN A 216 24.91 25.65 -0.95
N TYR A 217 23.64 25.31 -1.17
CA TYR A 217 23.32 24.09 -1.88
C TYR A 217 23.45 24.30 -3.39
N TYR A 218 23.96 23.29 -4.09
CA TYR A 218 23.86 23.23 -5.54
C TYR A 218 22.41 22.95 -5.94
N ILE A 219 21.85 23.78 -6.82
CA ILE A 219 20.44 23.66 -7.23
C ILE A 219 20.35 23.31 -8.72
N ASN A 220 20.06 22.04 -8.98
CA ASN A 220 19.78 21.49 -10.29
C ASN A 220 18.29 21.67 -10.65
N ARG A 221 18.00 22.24 -11.82
CA ARG A 221 16.64 22.51 -12.30
C ARG A 221 16.40 21.73 -13.58
N LEU A 222 15.48 20.77 -13.52
CA LEU A 222 15.06 19.93 -14.63
C LEU A 222 13.77 20.50 -15.23
N ASP A 223 13.77 20.72 -16.54
CA ASP A 223 12.63 21.30 -17.28
C ASP A 223 11.41 20.38 -17.41
#